data_AF-A0A965D056-F1
#
_entry.id   AF-A0A965D056-F1
#
_cell.length_a   1.000
_cell.length_b   1.000
_cell.length_c   1.000
_cell.angle_alpha   90.00
_cell.angle_beta   90.00
_cell.angle_gamma   90.00
#
_symmetry.space_group_name_H-M   'P 1'
#
loop_
_entity.id
_entity.type
_entity.pdbx_description
1 polymer ?
#
loop_
_entity_poly.entity_id
_entity_poly.type
_entity_poly.pdbx_seq_one_letter_code
_entity_poly.pdbx_strand_id
1 'polypeptide(L)'
;MLGFADGPLHWLFDRGALCGQSGLIGAVISAEGEHQSLTQDELGALAQAEIARRLGPLPDLRWTRVIAEKRATFACTPGLQRPSTVTPLKNFYLAGDYTASDYPATIESAVRSGIDCATRIAAQRA
;
A
#
# COMPACT_ATOMS: atom_id res chain seq x y z
N MET A 1 -14.18 -9.41 -4.12
CA MET A 1 -13.15 -9.10 -3.11
C MET A 1 -13.47 -9.92 -1.88
N LEU A 2 -12.49 -10.62 -1.32
CA LEU A 2 -12.62 -11.39 -0.08
C LEU A 2 -11.65 -10.85 0.96
N GLY A 3 -12.08 -10.81 2.22
CA GLY A 3 -11.29 -10.34 3.36
C GLY A 3 -11.21 -11.40 4.46
N PHE A 4 -10.04 -11.51 5.08
CA PHE A 4 -9.74 -12.51 6.08
C PHE A 4 -9.08 -11.87 7.30
N ALA A 5 -9.49 -12.31 8.50
CA ALA A 5 -8.97 -11.80 9.76
C ALA A 5 -7.97 -12.77 10.43
N ASP A 6 -7.99 -14.04 10.04
CA ASP A 6 -7.06 -15.07 10.48
C ASP A 6 -5.90 -15.21 9.49
N GLY A 7 -4.71 -15.57 9.96
CA GLY A 7 -3.57 -15.89 9.11
C GLY A 7 -2.92 -14.69 8.39
N PRO A 8 -1.87 -14.94 7.59
CA PRO A 8 -1.05 -13.88 7.00
C PRO A 8 -1.68 -13.21 5.78
N LEU A 9 -2.61 -13.87 5.09
CA LEU A 9 -3.26 -13.37 3.88
C LEU A 9 -4.54 -12.61 4.25
N HIS A 10 -4.58 -11.29 4.01
CA HIS A 10 -5.67 -10.43 4.46
C HIS A 10 -6.72 -10.16 3.37
N TRP A 11 -6.29 -9.96 2.12
CA TRP A 11 -7.22 -9.62 1.03
C TRP A 11 -6.95 -10.40 -0.24
N LEU A 12 -8.03 -10.78 -0.92
CA LEU A 12 -8.01 -11.34 -2.27
C LEU A 12 -8.91 -10.54 -3.22
N PHE A 13 -8.35 -10.24 -4.39
CA PHE A 13 -8.98 -9.48 -5.45
C PHE A 13 -8.96 -10.29 -6.75
N ASP A 14 -10.14 -10.55 -7.31
CA ASP A 14 -10.24 -11.12 -8.65
C ASP A 14 -9.94 -10.03 -9.69
N ARG A 15 -8.77 -10.09 -10.33
CA ARG A 15 -8.38 -9.13 -11.36
C ARG A 15 -9.04 -9.42 -12.71
N GLY A 16 -9.60 -10.61 -12.90
CA GLY A 16 -10.50 -10.91 -14.00
C GLY A 16 -11.75 -10.04 -13.93
N ALA A 17 -12.43 -10.06 -12.79
CA ALA A 17 -13.62 -9.25 -12.55
C ALA A 17 -13.34 -7.74 -12.49
N LEU A 18 -12.23 -7.33 -11.86
CA LEU A 18 -11.94 -5.90 -11.62
C LEU A 18 -11.21 -5.21 -12.77
N CYS A 19 -10.41 -5.95 -13.54
CA CYS A 19 -9.47 -5.37 -14.51
C CYS A 19 -9.52 -6.09 -15.88
N GLY A 20 -10.40 -7.06 -16.09
CA GLY A 20 -10.47 -7.85 -17.32
C GLY A 20 -9.30 -8.84 -17.50
N GLN A 21 -8.54 -9.13 -16.45
CA GLN A 21 -7.37 -10.01 -16.48
C GLN A 21 -7.73 -11.41 -15.99
N SER A 22 -8.45 -12.17 -16.81
CA SER A 22 -8.98 -13.49 -16.45
C SER A 22 -7.89 -14.45 -15.96
N GLY A 23 -8.17 -15.14 -14.86
CA GLY A 23 -7.25 -16.10 -14.24
C GLY A 23 -6.18 -15.49 -13.34
N LEU A 24 -6.22 -14.17 -13.08
CA LEU A 24 -5.29 -13.50 -12.19
C LEU A 24 -5.95 -13.04 -10.89
N ILE A 25 -5.36 -13.44 -9.76
CA ILE A 25 -5.76 -13.01 -8.43
C ILE A 25 -4.68 -12.10 -7.84
N GLY A 26 -5.10 -10.95 -7.31
CA GLY A 26 -4.27 -10.11 -6.46
C GLY A 26 -4.44 -10.53 -4.99
N ALA A 27 -3.33 -10.76 -4.32
CA ALA A 27 -3.29 -11.13 -2.90
C ALA A 27 -2.54 -10.06 -2.10
N VAL A 28 -3.04 -9.72 -0.92
CA VAL A 28 -2.44 -8.70 -0.05
C VAL A 28 -2.15 -9.30 1.32
N ILE A 29 -0.87 -9.25 1.68
CA ILE A 29 -0.35 -9.42 3.03
C ILE A 29 0.02 -8.02 3.52
N SER A 30 -0.26 -7.70 4.78
CA SER A 30 -0.08 -6.36 5.33
C SER A 30 0.36 -6.42 6.78
N ALA A 31 0.80 -5.29 7.32
CA ALA A 31 1.31 -5.15 8.68
C ALA A 31 2.59 -5.97 8.94
N GLU A 32 3.12 -5.82 10.16
CA GLU A 32 4.31 -6.55 10.56
C GLU A 32 3.99 -8.02 10.91
N GLY A 33 4.96 -8.91 10.72
CA GLY A 33 4.78 -10.33 11.01
C GLY A 33 5.91 -11.22 10.50
N GLU A 34 5.83 -12.52 10.84
CA GLU A 34 6.86 -13.52 10.51
C GLU A 34 7.13 -13.64 9.01
N HIS A 35 6.11 -13.36 8.18
CA HIS A 35 6.21 -13.39 6.72
C HIS A 35 7.30 -12.47 6.14
N GLN A 36 7.77 -11.45 6.89
CA GLN A 36 8.82 -10.53 6.42
C GLN A 36 10.22 -11.14 6.34
N SER A 37 10.44 -12.29 6.99
CA SER A 37 11.70 -13.05 6.90
C SER A 37 11.74 -13.96 5.68
N LEU A 38 10.58 -14.21 5.05
CA LEU A 38 10.44 -15.07 3.89
C LEU A 38 10.97 -14.39 2.62
N THR A 39 11.53 -15.20 1.74
CA THR A 39 11.84 -14.81 0.36
C THR A 39 10.55 -14.57 -0.43
N GLN A 40 10.68 -13.94 -1.61
CA GLN A 40 9.53 -13.70 -2.48
C GLN A 40 8.87 -15.00 -2.97
N ASP A 41 9.67 -16.04 -3.23
CA ASP A 41 9.15 -17.34 -3.66
C ASP A 41 8.38 -18.03 -2.53
N GLU A 42 8.92 -17.99 -1.30
CA GLU A 42 8.23 -18.50 -0.10
C GLU A 42 6.94 -17.74 0.19
N LEU A 43 6.92 -16.41 0.02
CA LEU A 43 5.69 -15.61 0.13
C LEU A 43 4.65 -15.99 -0.93
N GLY A 44 5.09 -16.23 -2.18
CA GLY A 44 4.22 -16.70 -3.25
C GLY A 44 3.60 -18.06 -2.94
N ALA A 45 4.41 -19.00 -2.47
CA ALA A 45 3.97 -20.34 -2.07
C ALA A 45 3.02 -20.29 -0.86
N LEU A 46 3.33 -19.48 0.15
CA LEU A 46 2.47 -19.24 1.32
C LEU A 46 1.12 -18.68 0.89
N ALA A 47 1.10 -17.67 0.01
CA ALA A 47 -0.14 -17.10 -0.49
C ALA A 47 -0.97 -18.15 -1.25
N GLN A 48 -0.35 -18.95 -2.13
CA GLN A 48 -1.03 -20.03 -2.84
C GLN A 48 -1.66 -21.06 -1.88
N ALA A 49 -0.91 -21.49 -0.86
CA ALA A 49 -1.39 -22.44 0.15
C ALA A 49 -2.57 -21.87 0.96
N GLU A 50 -2.47 -20.60 1.38
CA GLU A 50 -3.57 -19.92 2.10
C GLU A 50 -4.82 -19.77 1.25
N ILE A 51 -4.68 -19.45 -0.05
CA ILE A 51 -5.82 -19.36 -0.97
C ILE A 51 -6.47 -20.74 -1.12
N ALA A 52 -5.68 -21.80 -1.34
CA ALA A 52 -6.21 -23.15 -1.50
C ALA A 52 -6.89 -23.66 -0.22
N ARG A 53 -6.35 -23.34 0.96
CA ARG A 53 -6.97 -23.67 2.25
C ARG A 53 -8.35 -23.04 2.40
N ARG A 54 -8.54 -21.81 1.90
CA ARG A 54 -9.78 -21.04 2.07
C ARG A 54 -10.82 -21.29 0.99
N LEU A 55 -10.38 -21.49 -0.25
CA LEU A 55 -11.25 -21.60 -1.43
C LEU A 55 -11.37 -23.03 -1.96
N GLY A 56 -10.58 -23.96 -1.44
CA GLY A 56 -10.50 -25.33 -1.93
C GLY A 56 -9.46 -25.51 -3.04
N PRO A 57 -9.47 -26.66 -3.73
CA PRO A 57 -8.51 -26.98 -4.77
C PRO A 57 -8.46 -25.91 -5.87
N LEU A 58 -7.25 -25.47 -6.22
CA LEU A 58 -7.00 -24.47 -7.25
C LEU A 58 -6.42 -25.15 -8.50
N PRO A 59 -6.61 -24.56 -9.70
CA PRO A 59 -5.88 -24.99 -10.88
C PRO A 59 -4.37 -24.76 -10.71
N ASP A 60 -3.58 -25.38 -11.58
CA ASP A 60 -2.13 -25.23 -11.59
C ASP A 60 -1.73 -23.76 -11.73
N LEU A 61 -0.92 -23.31 -10.78
CA LEU A 61 -0.37 -21.97 -10.76
C LEU A 61 0.68 -21.82 -11.87
N ARG A 62 0.42 -20.94 -12.84
CA ARG A 62 1.34 -20.73 -13.96
C ARG A 62 2.53 -19.85 -13.61
N TRP A 63 2.31 -18.83 -12.78
CA TRP A 63 3.33 -17.91 -12.32
C TRP A 63 2.84 -17.13 -11.10
N THR A 64 3.77 -16.62 -10.31
CA THR A 64 3.55 -15.66 -9.23
C THR A 64 4.54 -14.51 -9.33
N ARG A 65 4.15 -13.36 -8.78
CA ARG A 65 5.05 -12.22 -8.60
C ARG A 65 4.72 -11.54 -7.28
N VAL A 66 5.72 -11.46 -6.41
CA VAL A 66 5.61 -10.73 -5.15
C VAL A 66 6.20 -9.35 -5.32
N ILE A 67 5.49 -8.35 -4.83
CA ILE A 67 5.96 -6.97 -4.73
C ILE A 67 5.88 -6.62 -3.24
N ALA A 68 7.04 -6.48 -2.60
CA ALA A 68 7.14 -6.21 -1.16
C ALA A 68 7.94 -4.92 -0.95
N GLU A 69 7.34 -3.94 -0.30
CA GLU A 69 7.99 -2.68 0.10
C GLU A 69 7.81 -2.48 1.60
N LYS A 70 8.92 -2.56 2.35
CA LYS A 70 8.92 -2.49 3.82
C LYS A 70 8.67 -1.07 4.35
N ARG A 71 8.85 -0.05 3.51
CA ARG A 71 8.68 1.37 3.84
C ARG A 71 7.60 2.03 2.98
N ALA A 72 6.56 1.25 2.62
CA ALA A 72 5.52 1.71 1.71
C ALA A 72 4.64 2.81 2.30
N THR A 73 4.45 2.78 3.62
CA THR A 73 3.65 3.76 4.36
C THR A 73 4.37 4.17 5.65
N PHE A 74 4.06 5.36 6.16
CA PHE A 74 4.49 5.77 7.49
C PHE A 74 3.59 5.16 8.56
N ALA A 75 4.10 5.04 9.80
CA ALA A 75 3.34 4.55 10.93
C ALA A 75 2.23 5.55 11.33
N CYS A 76 0.98 5.27 10.95
CA CYS A 76 -0.19 6.09 11.29
C CYS A 76 -0.69 5.79 12.72
N THR A 77 0.10 6.11 13.74
CA THR A 77 -0.29 5.86 15.13
C THR A 77 -1.35 6.87 15.61
N PRO A 78 -2.26 6.49 16.53
CA PRO A 78 -3.23 7.42 17.10
C PRO A 78 -2.58 8.68 17.66
N GLY A 79 -3.15 9.85 17.35
CA GLY A 79 -2.65 11.14 17.83
C GLY A 79 -1.40 11.68 17.12
N LEU A 80 -0.86 10.98 16.12
CA LEU A 80 0.31 11.44 15.36
C LEU A 80 0.04 12.83 14.75
N GLN A 81 0.91 13.79 15.07
CA GLN A 81 0.90 15.10 14.44
C GLN A 81 1.72 15.04 13.16
N ARG A 82 1.03 15.14 12.01
CA ARG A 82 1.67 15.20 10.69
C ARG A 82 2.24 16.59 10.42
N PRO A 83 3.41 16.72 9.77
CA PRO A 83 4.01 18.02 9.47
C PRO A 83 3.21 18.78 8.40
N SER A 84 3.19 20.11 8.48
CA SER A 84 2.63 20.96 7.44
C SER A 84 3.55 21.04 6.21
N THR A 85 2.98 21.45 5.06
CA THR A 85 3.71 21.71 3.82
C THR A 85 4.81 22.77 3.98
N VAL A 86 4.56 23.83 4.76
CA VAL A 86 5.51 24.93 4.99
C VAL A 86 6.36 24.62 6.21
N THR A 87 7.68 24.55 6.02
CA THR A 87 8.61 24.39 7.14
C THR A 87 9.12 25.74 7.65
N PRO A 88 9.76 25.79 8.84
CA PRO A 88 10.44 26.99 9.31
C PRO A 88 11.67 27.40 8.47
N LEU A 89 12.16 26.53 7.59
CA LEU A 89 13.34 26.78 6.78
C LEU A 89 12.95 27.49 5.47
N LYS A 90 13.70 28.54 5.13
CA LYS A 90 13.48 29.30 3.89
C LYS A 90 13.65 28.37 2.68
N ASN A 91 12.73 28.47 1.73
CA ASN A 91 12.74 27.70 0.48
C ASN A 91 12.74 26.16 0.68
N PHE A 92 12.24 25.68 1.83
CA PHE A 92 12.15 24.25 2.11
C PHE A 92 10.71 23.87 2.47
N TYR A 93 10.14 22.98 1.66
CA TYR A 93 8.75 22.56 1.73
C TYR A 93 8.64 21.05 1.73
N LEU A 94 7.58 20.53 2.32
CA LEU A 94 7.29 19.10 2.36
C LEU A 94 6.10 18.78 1.46
N ALA A 95 6.16 17.65 0.77
CA ALA A 95 5.06 17.11 0.01
C ALA A 95 5.02 15.58 0.18
N GLY A 96 3.82 15.02 0.24
CA GLY A 96 3.60 13.59 0.41
C GLY A 96 2.36 13.31 1.25
N ASP A 97 1.89 12.07 1.21
CA ASP A 97 0.75 11.57 1.98
C ASP A 97 0.97 11.58 3.51
N TYR A 98 2.24 11.65 3.94
CA TYR A 98 2.65 11.84 5.33
C TYR A 98 2.48 13.26 5.85
N THR A 99 2.24 14.25 4.98
CA THR A 99 1.98 15.64 5.41
C THR A 99 0.56 15.80 5.94
N ALA A 100 0.33 16.86 6.73
CA ALA A 100 -0.96 17.15 7.34
C ALA A 100 -2.04 17.33 6.26
N SER A 101 -3.12 16.57 6.39
CA SER A 101 -4.24 16.53 5.45
C SER A 101 -5.50 16.01 6.14
N ASP A 102 -6.68 16.25 5.58
CA ASP A 102 -7.92 15.62 6.04
C ASP A 102 -8.06 14.16 5.55
N TYR A 103 -7.18 13.74 4.63
CA TYR A 103 -7.14 12.38 4.10
C TYR A 103 -6.14 11.50 4.87
N PRO A 104 -6.39 10.17 4.93
CA PRO A 104 -5.37 9.21 5.36
C PRO A 104 -4.21 9.16 4.36
N ALA A 105 -3.20 8.33 4.63
CA ALA A 105 -2.03 8.15 3.78
C ALA A 105 -2.39 7.47 2.44
N THR A 106 -2.96 8.22 1.50
CA THR A 106 -3.41 7.73 0.19
C THR A 106 -2.76 8.50 -0.96
N ILE A 107 -2.90 7.95 -2.17
CA ILE A 107 -2.45 8.61 -3.41
C ILE A 107 -3.13 9.98 -3.56
N GLU A 108 -4.40 10.11 -3.22
CA GLU A 108 -5.13 11.39 -3.24
C GLU A 108 -4.51 12.40 -2.27
N SER A 109 -4.10 11.97 -1.07
CA SER A 109 -3.42 12.84 -0.11
C SER A 109 -2.06 13.28 -0.63
N ALA A 110 -1.27 12.36 -1.19
CA ALA A 110 0.03 12.68 -1.82
C ALA A 110 -0.12 13.70 -2.95
N VAL A 111 -1.09 13.51 -3.85
CA VAL A 111 -1.34 14.41 -4.98
C VAL A 111 -1.76 15.80 -4.49
N ARG A 112 -2.72 15.87 -3.55
CA ARG A 112 -3.18 17.14 -2.97
C ARG A 112 -2.05 17.90 -2.28
N SER A 113 -1.25 17.20 -1.48
CA SER A 113 -0.07 17.74 -0.80
C SER A 113 0.95 18.29 -1.80
N GLY A 114 1.23 17.55 -2.89
CA GLY A 114 2.12 17.99 -3.96
C GLY A 114 1.65 19.29 -4.64
N ILE A 115 0.34 19.40 -4.91
CA ILE A 115 -0.25 20.62 -5.50
C ILE A 115 -0.15 21.81 -4.55
N ASP A 116 -0.45 21.63 -3.25
CA ASP A 116 -0.30 22.69 -2.23
C ASP A 116 1.15 23.16 -2.13
N CYS A 117 2.10 22.22 -2.08
CA CYS A 117 3.53 22.50 -2.08
C CYS A 117 3.95 23.34 -3.30
N ALA A 118 3.59 22.91 -4.50
CA ALA A 118 3.91 23.63 -5.74
C ALA A 118 3.30 25.04 -5.77
N THR A 119 2.06 25.20 -5.29
CA THR A 119 1.35 26.48 -5.22
C THR A 119 2.07 27.46 -4.30
N ARG A 120 2.53 27.00 -3.12
CA ARG A 120 3.27 27.83 -2.16
C ARG A 120 4.64 28.24 -2.67
N ILE A 121 5.34 27.35 -3.37
CA ILE A 121 6.61 27.65 -4.02
C ILE A 121 6.41 28.73 -5.09
N ALA A 122 5.36 28.62 -5.91
CA ALA A 122 5.05 29.60 -6.93
C ALA A 122 4.72 30.98 -6.33
N ALA A 123 3.97 31.03 -5.24
CA ALA A 123 3.58 32.28 -4.57
C ALA A 123 4.76 33.04 -3.92
N GLN A 124 5.86 32.37 -3.54
CA GLN A 124 7.05 33.06 -3.01
C GLN A 124 7.94 33.69 -4.09
N ARG A 125 7.70 33.37 -5.36
CA ARG A 125 8.45 33.91 -6.51
C ARG A 125 7.76 35.13 -7.15
N ALA A 126 6.54 35.47 -6.71
CA ALA A 126 5.81 36.66 -7.09
C ALA A 126 6.14 37.81 -6.13
#